data_AF-L1J470-F1
#
_entry.id   AF-L1J470-F1
#
_cell.length_a   1.000
_cell.length_b   1.000
_cell.length_c   1.000
_cell.angle_alpha   90.00
_cell.angle_beta   90.00
_cell.angle_gamma   90.00
#
_symmetry.space_group_name_H-M   'P 1'
#
loop_
_entity.id
_entity.type
_entity.pdbx_description
1 polymer ?
#
loop_
_entity_poly.entity_id
_entity_poly.type
_entity_poly.pdbx_seq_one_letter_code
_entity_poly.pdbx_strand_id
1 'polypeptide(L)'
;MDSCSLAIEIRDVRAPSHASLTRKTIRAMAGILPREPPVPTDNDPIALLRVPCNVTKVAVAGNRRTKRALIEAELSSSLRSKNHEELAVELALASQRLEDLDIFKKVACEVDIDPEGEKDAVMVSVKLQEKGTHTLSTGTYMQGGEGNVEVSWTMRNMLGNAEKVQSNLSVGHKTSNSFRLEGSQPLFFGSSVKMNGSIFQSVANLVKHSSFTERQRGISFGLASIPDGDGEHEISYEGAWRTVKFEKGSLVCDPSEGGDSFKSSIRHVFNHDTRDDTRVPSSGFLFRSTAELAGIGGDVKFLKNVVDVQARDRDYKMR
;
A
#
# COMPACT_ATOMS: atom_id res chain seq x y z
N MET A 1 -17.47 -10.43 -49.47
CA MET A 1 -17.89 -9.90 -50.76
C MET A 1 -17.67 -8.39 -50.70
N ASP A 2 -16.77 -7.73 -51.40
CA ASP A 2 -15.84 -8.16 -52.43
C ASP A 2 -14.65 -7.19 -52.44
N SER A 3 -13.51 -7.78 -52.78
CA SER A 3 -12.31 -7.20 -53.36
C SER A 3 -12.52 -5.99 -54.28
N CYS A 4 -11.61 -5.02 -54.19
CA CYS A 4 -11.18 -4.26 -55.37
C CYS A 4 -9.70 -3.91 -55.30
N SER A 5 -8.92 -4.83 -55.87
CA SER A 5 -7.63 -4.66 -56.50
C SER A 5 -7.60 -3.47 -57.45
N LEU A 6 -6.57 -2.60 -57.33
CA LEU A 6 -6.16 -1.72 -58.41
C LEU A 6 -4.82 -2.19 -58.95
N ALA A 7 -4.86 -2.77 -60.14
CA ALA A 7 -3.70 -3.06 -60.97
C ALA A 7 -3.17 -1.75 -61.57
N ILE A 8 -1.85 -1.57 -61.59
CA ILE A 8 -1.20 -0.58 -62.45
C ILE A 8 -0.22 -1.32 -63.36
N GLU A 9 -0.51 -1.19 -64.64
CA GLU A 9 0.09 -1.81 -65.80
C GLU A 9 1.43 -1.13 -66.14
N ILE A 10 2.45 -1.96 -66.38
CA ILE A 10 3.82 -1.55 -66.68
C ILE A 10 3.90 -1.15 -68.16
N ARG A 11 4.40 0.06 -68.44
CA ARG A 11 4.87 0.43 -69.78
C ARG A 11 6.38 0.47 -69.82
N ASP A 12 6.89 -0.29 -70.77
CA ASP A 12 8.29 -0.51 -71.11
C ASP A 12 8.88 0.74 -71.79
N VAL A 13 9.95 1.30 -71.22
CA VAL A 13 10.75 2.34 -71.89
C VAL A 13 12.15 1.77 -72.10
N ARG A 14 12.44 1.49 -73.38
CA ARG A 14 13.74 1.06 -73.90
C ARG A 14 14.87 1.93 -73.37
N ALA A 15 15.88 1.23 -72.86
CA ALA A 15 17.16 1.76 -72.43
C ALA A 15 17.95 2.45 -73.58
N PRO A 16 18.73 3.50 -73.30
CA PRO A 16 19.95 3.78 -74.02
C PRO A 16 21.14 3.02 -73.41
N SER A 17 21.93 2.52 -74.34
CA SER A 17 23.13 1.70 -74.21
C SER A 17 24.36 2.44 -73.67
N HIS A 18 25.17 1.67 -72.92
CA HIS A 18 26.62 1.79 -72.73
C HIS A 18 27.18 3.09 -72.11
N ALA A 19 27.43 3.03 -70.80
CA ALA A 19 28.61 3.65 -70.20
C ALA A 19 29.14 2.74 -69.09
N SER A 20 30.39 2.29 -69.25
CA SER A 20 31.12 1.44 -68.32
C SER A 20 31.31 2.14 -66.96
N LEU A 21 30.50 1.79 -65.97
CA LEU A 21 30.74 2.17 -64.58
C LEU A 21 31.83 1.27 -64.00
N THR A 22 33.03 1.83 -63.95
CA THR A 22 34.20 1.24 -63.31
C THR A 22 33.91 0.91 -61.84
N ARG A 23 34.63 -0.10 -61.30
CA ARG A 23 34.58 -0.59 -59.91
C ARG A 23 34.64 0.50 -58.81
N LYS A 24 34.95 1.76 -59.15
CA LYS A 24 34.95 2.89 -58.20
C LYS A 24 33.54 3.34 -57.78
N THR A 25 32.52 3.17 -58.61
CA THR A 25 31.16 3.68 -58.31
C THR A 25 30.33 2.76 -57.41
N ILE A 26 30.57 1.45 -57.42
CA ILE A 26 29.93 0.50 -56.49
C ILE A 26 30.41 0.74 -55.05
N ARG A 27 31.64 1.25 -54.88
CA ARG A 27 32.19 1.56 -53.55
C ARG A 27 31.63 2.85 -52.93
N ALA A 28 30.94 3.68 -53.72
CA ALA A 28 30.33 4.92 -53.25
C ALA A 28 28.89 4.77 -52.75
N MET A 29 28.17 3.69 -53.13
CA MET A 29 26.80 3.43 -52.69
C MET A 29 26.67 2.45 -51.52
N ALA A 30 27.76 1.76 -51.12
CA ALA A 30 27.80 0.97 -49.90
C ALA A 30 27.84 1.82 -48.61
N GLY A 31 27.88 3.15 -48.73
CA GLY A 31 27.93 4.09 -47.60
C GLY A 31 26.58 4.51 -47.04
N ILE A 32 25.46 3.99 -47.55
CA ILE A 32 24.09 4.39 -47.16
C ILE A 32 23.22 3.17 -46.85
N LEU A 33 23.78 2.18 -46.15
CA LEU A 33 22.94 1.33 -45.31
C LEU A 33 22.72 2.07 -43.99
N PRO A 34 21.49 2.13 -43.45
CA PRO A 34 21.30 2.64 -42.11
C PRO A 34 22.25 1.85 -41.20
N ARG A 35 23.20 2.54 -40.56
CA ARG A 35 24.06 1.92 -39.57
C ARG A 35 23.11 1.26 -38.57
N GLU A 36 23.25 -0.06 -38.39
CA GLU A 36 22.68 -0.70 -37.21
C GLU A 36 23.07 0.17 -36.02
N PRO A 37 22.12 0.48 -35.11
CA PRO A 37 22.44 1.27 -33.94
C PRO A 37 23.66 0.62 -33.28
N PRO A 38 24.67 1.42 -32.89
CA PRO A 38 25.87 0.87 -32.29
C PRO A 38 25.45 -0.02 -31.13
N VAL A 39 25.85 -1.30 -31.18
CA VAL A 39 25.71 -2.19 -30.03
C VAL A 39 26.35 -1.46 -28.85
N PRO A 40 25.62 -1.22 -27.74
CA PRO A 40 26.17 -0.49 -26.61
C PRO A 40 27.47 -1.14 -26.20
N THR A 41 28.56 -0.38 -26.22
CA THR A 41 29.83 -0.83 -25.66
C THR A 41 29.64 -0.99 -24.15
N ASP A 42 30.11 -2.12 -23.62
CA ASP A 42 29.98 -2.66 -22.25
C ASP A 42 30.39 -1.72 -21.09
N ASN A 43 30.74 -0.46 -21.36
CA ASN A 43 31.35 0.48 -20.41
C ASN A 43 30.48 1.68 -20.03
N ASP A 44 29.28 1.84 -20.60
CA ASP A 44 28.34 2.88 -20.16
C ASP A 44 27.21 2.25 -19.34
N PRO A 45 27.24 2.31 -17.98
CA PRO A 45 26.23 1.68 -17.13
C PRO A 45 24.82 2.24 -17.36
N ILE A 46 24.71 3.45 -17.91
CA ILE A 46 23.44 4.11 -18.27
C ILE A 46 22.88 3.59 -19.61
N ALA A 47 23.73 3.10 -20.51
CA ALA A 47 23.28 2.59 -21.81
C ALA A 47 22.59 1.21 -21.68
N LEU A 48 23.05 0.38 -20.73
CA LEU A 48 22.47 -0.94 -20.43
C LEU A 48 21.02 -0.85 -19.91
N LEU A 49 20.70 0.27 -19.27
CA LEU A 49 19.38 0.55 -18.71
C LEU A 49 18.31 0.77 -19.80
N ARG A 50 18.69 1.26 -20.98
CA ARG A 50 17.76 1.54 -22.10
C ARG A 50 17.52 0.37 -23.04
N VAL A 51 18.14 -0.78 -22.77
CA VAL A 51 17.95 -1.99 -23.58
C VAL A 51 16.51 -2.48 -23.40
N PRO A 52 15.80 -2.80 -24.50
CA PRO A 52 14.48 -3.40 -24.39
C PRO A 52 14.60 -4.73 -23.63
N CYS A 53 13.62 -5.04 -22.80
CA CYS A 53 13.59 -6.32 -22.09
C CYS A 53 12.16 -6.88 -22.10
N ASN A 54 12.05 -8.19 -22.26
CA ASN A 54 10.79 -8.90 -22.14
C ASN A 54 10.89 -9.94 -21.04
N VAL A 55 9.99 -9.87 -20.05
CA VAL A 55 10.00 -10.80 -18.92
C VAL A 55 9.27 -12.08 -19.30
N THR A 56 9.99 -13.19 -19.43
CA THR A 56 9.44 -14.48 -19.89
C THR A 56 9.00 -15.38 -18.74
N LYS A 57 9.78 -15.40 -17.65
CA LYS A 57 9.60 -16.31 -16.51
C LYS A 57 9.78 -15.57 -15.19
N VAL A 58 8.91 -15.89 -14.23
CA VAL A 58 9.03 -15.45 -12.84
C VAL A 58 9.20 -16.67 -11.95
N ALA A 59 10.34 -16.75 -11.26
CA ALA A 59 10.63 -17.82 -10.32
C ALA A 59 10.49 -17.30 -8.88
N VAL A 60 9.48 -17.77 -8.16
CA VAL A 60 9.28 -17.42 -6.75
C VAL A 60 9.79 -18.54 -5.85
N ALA A 61 10.74 -18.21 -4.98
CA ALA A 61 11.35 -19.12 -4.02
C ALA A 61 11.18 -18.64 -2.57
N GLY A 62 11.04 -19.59 -1.64
CA GLY A 62 10.95 -19.30 -0.21
C GLY A 62 9.52 -19.02 0.32
N ASN A 63 8.51 -19.15 -0.53
CA ASN A 63 7.10 -19.14 -0.11
C ASN A 63 6.69 -20.55 0.38
N ARG A 64 6.37 -20.67 1.68
CA ARG A 64 5.88 -21.94 2.25
C ARG A 64 4.37 -21.87 2.49
N ARG A 65 3.90 -20.75 3.04
CA ARG A 65 2.50 -20.55 3.40
C ARG A 65 1.82 -19.50 2.52
N THR A 66 2.57 -18.52 2.05
CA THR A 66 2.04 -17.43 1.21
C THR A 66 1.69 -17.96 -0.18
N LYS A 67 0.49 -17.62 -0.66
CA LYS A 67 0.06 -18.03 -2.01
C LYS A 67 0.87 -17.29 -3.07
N ARG A 68 1.24 -18.01 -4.12
CA ARG A 68 1.93 -17.43 -5.29
C ARG A 68 1.11 -16.34 -5.96
N ALA A 69 -0.20 -16.54 -6.08
CA ALA A 69 -1.11 -15.56 -6.67
C ALA A 69 -1.02 -14.16 -6.03
N LEU A 70 -0.77 -14.06 -4.71
CA LEU A 70 -0.59 -12.77 -4.03
C LEU A 70 0.71 -12.09 -4.50
N ILE A 71 1.80 -12.86 -4.56
CA ILE A 71 3.12 -12.37 -4.95
C ILE A 71 3.12 -11.98 -6.44
N GLU A 72 2.50 -12.81 -7.28
CA GLU A 72 2.34 -12.55 -8.72
C GLU A 72 1.43 -11.34 -8.98
N ALA A 73 0.39 -11.14 -8.18
CA ALA A 73 -0.46 -9.95 -8.28
C ALA A 73 0.34 -8.66 -8.02
N GLU A 74 1.23 -8.66 -7.03
CA GLU A 74 2.08 -7.51 -6.74
C GLU A 74 3.15 -7.28 -7.82
N LEU A 75 3.72 -8.37 -8.34
CA LEU A 75 4.70 -8.34 -9.43
C LEU A 75 4.08 -8.06 -10.82
N SER A 76 2.75 -8.09 -10.94
CA SER A 76 2.07 -7.92 -12.23
C SER A 76 2.36 -6.58 -12.91
N SER A 77 2.70 -5.55 -12.12
CA SER A 77 3.13 -4.24 -12.64
C SER A 77 4.51 -4.34 -13.29
N SER A 78 5.46 -5.01 -12.63
CA SER A 78 6.81 -5.25 -13.14
C SER A 78 6.85 -6.15 -14.38
N LEU A 79 5.87 -7.04 -14.56
CA LEU A 79 5.80 -7.96 -15.70
C LEU A 79 5.43 -7.27 -17.02
N ARG A 80 4.93 -6.02 -16.98
CA ARG A 80 4.50 -5.27 -18.18
C ARG A 80 5.54 -4.28 -18.70
N SER A 81 6.67 -4.13 -18.00
CA SER A 81 7.72 -3.19 -18.35
C SER A 81 8.40 -3.55 -19.68
N LYS A 82 8.77 -2.55 -20.48
CA LYS A 82 9.39 -2.76 -21.80
C LYS A 82 10.90 -2.54 -21.81
N ASN A 83 11.42 -1.81 -20.82
CA ASN A 83 12.83 -1.41 -20.72
C ASN A 83 13.42 -1.85 -19.38
N HIS A 84 14.74 -2.03 -19.32
CA HIS A 84 15.42 -2.42 -18.09
C HIS A 84 15.33 -1.34 -16.99
N GLU A 85 15.31 -0.05 -17.33
CA GLU A 85 15.01 1.06 -16.39
C GLU A 85 13.66 0.87 -15.71
N GLU A 86 12.61 0.70 -16.52
CA GLU A 86 11.25 0.57 -16.07
C GLU A 86 11.07 -0.70 -15.23
N LEU A 87 11.67 -1.81 -15.67
CA LEU A 87 11.69 -3.07 -14.93
C LEU A 87 12.35 -2.90 -13.54
N ALA A 88 13.50 -2.24 -13.47
CA ALA A 88 14.20 -2.03 -12.20
C ALA A 88 13.40 -1.16 -11.23
N VAL A 89 12.76 -0.09 -11.73
CA VAL A 89 11.90 0.79 -10.91
C VAL A 89 10.66 0.03 -10.43
N GLU A 90 9.96 -0.67 -11.32
CA GLU A 90 8.77 -1.44 -10.95
C GLU A 90 9.09 -2.61 -10.01
N LEU A 91 10.23 -3.28 -10.17
CA LEU A 91 10.68 -4.30 -9.23
C LEU A 91 11.03 -3.71 -7.86
N ALA A 92 11.63 -2.53 -7.81
CA ALA A 92 11.90 -1.83 -6.57
C ALA A 92 10.58 -1.46 -5.86
N LEU A 93 9.62 -0.89 -6.58
CA LEU A 93 8.29 -0.58 -6.05
C LEU A 93 7.53 -1.84 -5.58
N ALA A 94 7.56 -2.91 -6.38
CA ALA A 94 6.93 -4.17 -6.00
C ALA A 94 7.59 -4.80 -4.76
N SER A 95 8.93 -4.72 -4.65
CA SER A 95 9.65 -5.18 -3.46
C SER A 95 9.25 -4.39 -2.22
N GLN A 96 9.10 -3.07 -2.33
CA GLN A 96 8.63 -2.21 -1.25
C GLN A 96 7.20 -2.58 -0.83
N ARG A 97 6.29 -2.77 -1.79
CA ARG A 97 4.91 -3.18 -1.48
C ARG A 97 4.85 -4.56 -0.81
N LEU A 98 5.70 -5.50 -1.22
CA LEU A 98 5.83 -6.80 -0.55
C LEU A 98 6.37 -6.69 0.88
N GLU A 99 7.28 -5.74 1.13
CA GLU A 99 7.78 -5.43 2.48
C GLU A 99 6.70 -4.77 3.35
N ASP A 100 5.91 -3.87 2.77
CA ASP A 100 4.80 -3.15 3.44
C ASP A 100 3.69 -4.10 3.92
N LEU A 101 3.54 -5.28 3.32
CA LEU A 101 2.64 -6.33 3.82
C LEU A 101 3.03 -6.88 5.20
N ASP A 102 4.25 -6.60 5.70
CA ASP A 102 4.79 -7.06 6.99
C ASP A 102 4.77 -8.61 7.16
N ILE A 103 4.75 -9.37 6.06
CA ILE A 103 4.78 -10.84 6.07
C ILE A 103 6.16 -11.43 5.76
N PHE A 104 7.05 -10.66 5.14
CA PHE A 104 8.40 -11.09 4.78
C PHE A 104 9.45 -10.37 5.64
N LYS A 105 10.50 -11.10 6.01
CA LYS A 105 11.66 -10.58 6.75
C LYS A 105 12.68 -9.96 5.80
N LYS A 106 12.81 -10.56 4.62
CA LYS A 106 13.70 -10.12 3.55
C LYS A 106 13.05 -10.46 2.21
N VAL A 107 13.06 -9.50 1.30
CA VAL A 107 12.66 -9.64 -0.09
C VAL A 107 13.90 -9.35 -0.94
N ALA A 108 14.29 -10.27 -1.81
CA ALA A 108 15.37 -10.06 -2.77
C ALA A 108 14.88 -10.41 -4.17
N CYS A 109 14.86 -9.42 -5.05
CA CYS A 109 14.56 -9.57 -6.46
C CYS A 109 15.88 -9.59 -7.23
N GLU A 110 16.14 -10.67 -7.95
CA GLU A 110 17.29 -10.84 -8.82
C GLU A 110 16.80 -10.94 -10.26
N VAL A 111 17.53 -10.30 -11.17
CA VAL A 111 17.20 -10.24 -12.59
C VAL A 111 18.31 -10.95 -13.35
N ASP A 112 17.95 -12.06 -14.00
CA ASP A 112 18.88 -12.90 -14.76
C ASP A 112 18.45 -12.97 -16.22
N ILE A 113 19.39 -13.29 -17.11
CA ILE A 113 19.10 -13.55 -18.52
C ILE A 113 18.52 -14.97 -18.65
N ASP A 114 17.41 -15.14 -19.38
CA ASP A 114 16.84 -16.47 -19.61
C ASP A 114 17.71 -17.23 -20.63
N PRO A 115 18.38 -18.34 -20.26
CA PRO A 115 19.27 -19.07 -21.16
C PRO A 115 18.54 -19.74 -22.33
N GLU A 116 17.22 -19.93 -22.20
CA GLU A 116 16.35 -20.54 -23.22
C GLU A 116 15.52 -19.52 -24.02
N GLY A 117 15.62 -18.24 -23.67
CA GLY A 117 14.78 -17.18 -24.24
C GLY A 117 15.28 -16.61 -25.57
N GLU A 118 14.40 -15.87 -26.26
CA GLU A 118 14.81 -15.03 -27.40
C GLU A 118 15.75 -13.90 -26.95
N LYS A 119 16.33 -13.17 -27.92
CA LYS A 119 17.10 -11.96 -27.63
C LYS A 119 16.26 -11.03 -26.74
N ASP A 120 16.86 -10.53 -25.67
CA ASP A 120 16.24 -9.65 -24.66
C ASP A 120 15.26 -10.30 -23.68
N ALA A 121 15.24 -11.65 -23.61
CA ALA A 121 14.46 -12.38 -22.62
C ALA A 121 15.11 -12.35 -21.22
N VAL A 122 14.33 -11.90 -20.24
CA VAL A 122 14.74 -11.75 -18.85
C VAL A 122 13.91 -12.64 -17.94
N MET A 123 14.59 -13.31 -17.02
CA MET A 123 13.98 -14.09 -15.95
C MET A 123 14.11 -13.32 -14.63
N VAL A 124 13.00 -13.14 -13.92
CA VAL A 124 13.00 -12.51 -12.60
C VAL A 124 12.91 -13.61 -11.55
N SER A 125 13.90 -13.69 -10.67
CA SER A 125 13.87 -14.58 -9.50
C SER A 125 13.62 -13.79 -8.23
N VAL A 126 12.58 -14.17 -7.49
CA VAL A 126 12.19 -13.51 -6.24
C VAL A 126 12.43 -14.48 -5.09
N LYS A 127 13.45 -14.18 -4.28
CA LYS A 127 13.80 -14.93 -3.08
C LYS A 127 13.18 -14.26 -1.87
N LEU A 128 12.27 -14.97 -1.21
CA LEU A 128 11.51 -14.49 -0.07
C LEU A 128 11.90 -15.22 1.20
N GLN A 129 11.90 -14.52 2.32
CA GLN A 129 11.98 -15.12 3.65
C GLN A 129 10.75 -14.75 4.46
N GLU A 130 9.82 -15.71 4.67
CA GLU A 130 8.60 -15.49 5.46
C GLU A 130 8.94 -15.19 6.94
N LYS A 131 8.23 -14.20 7.53
CA LYS A 131 8.25 -13.93 8.98
C LYS A 131 7.47 -15.00 9.75
N GLY A 132 7.75 -15.10 11.05
CA GLY A 132 6.97 -15.94 11.95
C GLY A 132 5.50 -15.52 12.00
N THR A 133 4.61 -16.51 12.07
CA THR A 133 3.16 -16.31 12.10
C THR A 133 2.70 -15.49 13.28
N HIS A 134 3.28 -15.74 14.46
CA HIS A 134 2.85 -15.15 15.72
C HIS A 134 3.92 -14.21 16.24
N THR A 135 3.49 -13.05 16.70
CA THR A 135 4.32 -12.12 17.47
C THR A 135 3.55 -11.76 18.71
N LEU A 136 4.18 -12.00 19.87
CA LEU A 136 3.69 -11.55 21.15
C LEU A 136 4.57 -10.38 21.56
N SER A 137 3.95 -9.23 21.85
CA SER A 137 4.66 -8.07 22.38
C SER A 137 4.00 -7.67 23.69
N THR A 138 4.80 -7.49 24.72
CA THR A 138 4.34 -6.98 26.01
C THR A 138 5.09 -5.68 26.27
N GLY A 139 4.34 -4.63 26.60
CA GLY A 139 4.89 -3.32 26.92
C GLY A 139 4.27 -2.80 28.20
N THR A 140 5.06 -2.05 28.96
CA THR A 140 4.54 -1.23 30.05
C THR A 140 4.90 0.21 29.78
N TYR A 141 3.95 1.12 29.99
CA TYR A 141 4.20 2.55 29.85
C TYR A 141 3.52 3.30 30.97
N MET A 142 4.08 4.47 31.30
CA MET A 142 3.52 5.36 32.30
C MET A 142 2.97 6.61 31.64
N GLN A 143 1.69 6.91 31.86
CA GLN A 143 1.04 8.12 31.36
C GLN A 143 0.25 8.78 32.49
N GLY A 144 0.41 10.10 32.68
CA GLY A 144 -0.33 10.82 33.73
C GLY A 144 -0.08 10.32 35.16
N GLY A 145 1.08 9.72 35.43
CA GLY A 145 1.40 9.11 36.72
C GLY A 145 0.74 7.75 36.96
N GLU A 146 0.18 7.12 35.93
CA GLU A 146 -0.39 5.78 35.98
C GLU A 146 0.42 4.80 35.14
N GLY A 147 0.65 3.59 35.65
CA GLY A 147 1.23 2.50 34.88
C GLY A 147 0.16 1.72 34.13
N ASN A 148 0.38 1.54 32.83
CA ASN A 148 -0.42 0.68 31.96
C ASN A 148 0.43 -0.49 31.49
N VAL A 149 -0.18 -1.68 31.48
CA VAL A 149 0.40 -2.89 30.93
C VAL A 149 -0.37 -3.24 29.67
N GLU A 150 0.33 -3.34 28.54
CA GLU A 150 -0.23 -3.71 27.25
C GLU A 150 0.37 -5.04 26.79
N VAL A 151 -0.51 -5.95 26.36
CA VAL A 151 -0.15 -7.21 25.73
C VAL A 151 -0.80 -7.21 24.35
N SER A 152 0.03 -7.28 23.31
CA SER A 152 -0.41 -7.40 21.92
C SER A 152 0.01 -8.76 21.37
N TRP A 153 -0.95 -9.46 20.77
CA TRP A 153 -0.72 -10.70 20.05
C TRP A 153 -1.12 -10.49 18.60
N THR A 154 -0.17 -10.65 17.69
CA THR A 154 -0.38 -10.50 16.25
C THR A 154 -0.18 -11.84 15.57
N MET A 155 -1.13 -12.22 14.72
CA MET A 155 -1.13 -13.40 13.89
C MET A 155 -1.20 -12.97 12.43
N ARG A 156 -0.16 -13.29 11.65
CA ARG A 156 0.00 -12.87 10.26
C ARG A 156 -0.20 -14.04 9.30
N ASN A 157 -0.79 -13.77 8.14
CA ASN A 157 -0.82 -14.58 6.93
C ASN A 157 -1.32 -16.03 7.14
N MET A 158 -2.39 -16.23 7.92
CA MET A 158 -2.96 -17.54 8.26
C MET A 158 -3.53 -18.35 7.09
N LEU A 159 -4.21 -17.69 6.16
CA LEU A 159 -4.85 -18.20 4.96
C LEU A 159 -3.97 -18.02 3.70
N GLY A 160 -2.82 -17.34 3.85
CA GLY A 160 -1.85 -17.15 2.77
C GLY A 160 -2.11 -15.91 1.89
N ASN A 161 -3.04 -15.02 2.27
CA ASN A 161 -3.38 -13.80 1.54
C ASN A 161 -2.92 -12.52 2.27
N ALA A 162 -1.89 -12.60 3.12
CA ALA A 162 -1.39 -11.49 3.93
C ALA A 162 -2.39 -10.88 4.94
N GLU A 163 -3.43 -11.61 5.33
CA GLU A 163 -4.31 -11.20 6.42
C GLU A 163 -3.57 -11.05 7.76
N LYS A 164 -3.97 -10.07 8.56
CA LYS A 164 -3.39 -9.80 9.88
C LYS A 164 -4.51 -9.73 10.92
N VAL A 165 -4.41 -10.58 11.92
CA VAL A 165 -5.29 -10.59 13.09
C VAL A 165 -4.48 -10.13 14.30
N GLN A 166 -4.93 -9.09 14.98
CA GLN A 166 -4.26 -8.51 16.13
C GLN A 166 -5.21 -8.43 17.32
N SER A 167 -4.76 -8.92 18.47
CA SER A 167 -5.45 -8.83 19.76
C SER A 167 -4.63 -7.97 20.70
N ASN A 168 -5.18 -6.84 21.14
CA ASN A 168 -4.55 -5.91 22.06
C ASN A 168 -5.35 -5.88 23.37
N LEU A 169 -4.69 -6.20 24.48
CA LEU A 169 -5.20 -6.08 25.84
C LEU A 169 -4.38 -5.04 26.57
N SER A 170 -5.03 -4.00 27.10
CA SER A 170 -4.38 -2.97 27.91
C SER A 170 -5.11 -2.84 29.24
N VAL A 171 -4.35 -2.93 30.33
CA VAL A 171 -4.85 -2.84 31.71
C VAL A 171 -4.09 -1.73 32.42
N GLY A 172 -4.81 -0.71 32.84
CA GLY A 172 -4.30 0.40 33.61
C GLY A 172 -4.52 0.22 35.11
N HIS A 173 -3.61 0.80 35.90
CA HIS A 173 -3.61 0.70 37.35
C HIS A 173 -4.90 1.22 38.00
N LYS A 174 -5.57 2.24 37.42
CA LYS A 174 -6.83 2.79 37.92
C LYS A 174 -8.06 2.21 37.23
N THR A 175 -8.06 0.90 36.96
CA THR A 175 -9.21 0.12 36.43
C THR A 175 -9.64 0.44 34.99
N SER A 176 -8.88 1.22 34.22
CA SER A 176 -9.09 1.31 32.79
C SER A 176 -8.66 0.00 32.13
N ASN A 177 -9.56 -0.64 31.37
CA ASN A 177 -9.26 -1.88 30.68
C ASN A 177 -9.79 -1.78 29.25
N SER A 178 -8.93 -1.99 28.27
CA SER A 178 -9.33 -2.05 26.87
C SER A 178 -8.88 -3.37 26.25
N PHE A 179 -9.82 -4.02 25.58
CA PHE A 179 -9.59 -5.19 24.75
C PHE A 179 -10.00 -4.83 23.31
N ARG A 180 -9.15 -5.13 22.34
CA ARG A 180 -9.45 -4.93 20.92
C ARG A 180 -8.94 -6.12 20.13
N LEU A 181 -9.83 -6.76 19.39
CA LEU A 181 -9.51 -7.75 18.38
C LEU A 181 -9.76 -7.14 17.01
N GLU A 182 -8.74 -7.08 16.18
CA GLU A 182 -8.77 -6.47 14.86
C GLU A 182 -8.33 -7.47 13.81
N GLY A 183 -9.10 -7.59 12.74
CA GLY A 183 -8.74 -8.33 11.53
C GLY A 183 -8.59 -7.34 10.39
N SER A 184 -7.51 -7.45 9.64
CA SER A 184 -7.26 -6.67 8.43
C SER A 184 -6.87 -7.59 7.29
N GLN A 185 -7.40 -7.30 6.12
CA GLN A 185 -7.06 -8.01 4.88
C GLN A 185 -6.64 -6.98 3.84
N PRO A 186 -5.34 -6.97 3.45
CA PRO A 186 -4.89 -6.17 2.32
C PRO A 186 -5.38 -6.77 1.00
N LEU A 187 -5.63 -5.93 0.00
CA LEU A 187 -5.95 -6.34 -1.38
C LEU A 187 -7.18 -7.25 -1.50
N PHE A 188 -8.32 -6.78 -0.98
CA PHE A 188 -9.56 -7.54 -1.01
C PHE A 188 -9.94 -7.92 -2.45
N PHE A 189 -9.93 -9.22 -2.75
CA PHE A 189 -10.24 -9.80 -4.06
C PHE A 189 -9.43 -9.21 -5.24
N GLY A 190 -8.16 -8.85 -5.03
CA GLY A 190 -7.30 -8.33 -6.11
C GLY A 190 -7.64 -6.88 -6.52
N SER A 191 -8.47 -6.20 -5.73
CA SER A 191 -8.68 -4.76 -5.83
C SER A 191 -7.69 -4.03 -4.91
N SER A 192 -7.35 -2.79 -5.24
CA SER A 192 -6.49 -1.89 -4.44
C SER A 192 -7.21 -1.33 -3.21
N VAL A 193 -7.94 -2.18 -2.47
CA VAL A 193 -8.74 -1.83 -1.29
C VAL A 193 -8.34 -2.73 -0.12
N LYS A 194 -8.14 -2.10 1.03
CA LYS A 194 -7.89 -2.75 2.33
C LYS A 194 -9.21 -2.87 3.09
N MET A 195 -9.48 -4.05 3.64
CA MET A 195 -10.65 -4.28 4.50
C MET A 195 -10.20 -4.39 5.95
N ASN A 196 -10.88 -3.70 6.85
CA ASN A 196 -10.65 -3.79 8.29
C ASN A 196 -11.93 -4.14 9.04
N GLY A 197 -11.78 -4.89 10.12
CA GLY A 197 -12.86 -5.27 11.02
C GLY A 197 -12.33 -5.31 12.44
N SER A 198 -13.05 -4.73 13.39
CA SER A 198 -12.63 -4.75 14.78
C SER A 198 -13.79 -5.06 15.72
N ILE A 199 -13.46 -5.72 16.82
CA ILE A 199 -14.32 -5.94 17.97
C ILE A 199 -13.57 -5.35 19.16
N PHE A 200 -14.20 -4.41 19.85
CA PHE A 200 -13.55 -3.72 20.94
C PHE A 200 -14.44 -3.65 22.18
N GLN A 201 -13.79 -3.64 23.33
CA GLN A 201 -14.36 -3.29 24.60
C GLN A 201 -13.40 -2.33 25.30
N SER A 202 -13.89 -1.19 25.74
CA SER A 202 -13.10 -0.22 26.50
C SER A 202 -13.86 0.18 27.76
N VAL A 203 -13.18 0.13 28.91
CA VAL A 203 -13.64 0.67 30.18
C VAL A 203 -12.71 1.82 30.51
N ALA A 204 -13.24 3.03 30.52
CA ALA A 204 -12.51 4.24 30.88
C ALA A 204 -13.04 4.74 32.23
N ASN A 205 -12.14 4.82 33.22
CA ASN A 205 -12.46 5.37 34.52
C ASN A 205 -12.01 6.84 34.57
N LEU A 206 -12.97 7.77 34.46
CA LEU A 206 -12.71 9.21 34.51
C LEU A 206 -13.14 9.82 35.85
N VAL A 207 -13.25 9.00 36.91
CA VAL A 207 -13.71 9.47 38.23
C VAL A 207 -12.92 10.66 38.75
N LYS A 208 -11.59 10.68 38.54
CA LYS A 208 -10.71 11.75 39.02
C LYS A 208 -10.96 13.11 38.37
N HIS A 209 -11.45 13.13 37.13
CA HIS A 209 -11.62 14.35 36.36
C HIS A 209 -13.08 14.75 36.20
N SER A 210 -13.99 13.78 36.14
CA SER A 210 -15.39 14.02 35.77
C SER A 210 -16.38 13.10 36.49
N SER A 211 -15.92 12.34 37.51
CA SER A 211 -16.78 11.52 38.38
C SER A 211 -17.70 10.53 37.66
N PHE A 212 -17.29 10.04 36.47
CA PHE A 212 -18.01 9.03 35.71
C PHE A 212 -17.11 7.88 35.25
N THR A 213 -17.71 6.70 35.12
CA THR A 213 -17.11 5.51 34.50
C THR A 213 -17.87 5.22 33.21
N GLU A 214 -17.12 5.04 32.13
CA GLU A 214 -17.67 4.72 30.83
C GLU A 214 -17.25 3.31 30.41
N ARG A 215 -18.21 2.53 29.92
CA ARG A 215 -17.95 1.24 29.27
C ARG A 215 -18.51 1.25 27.87
N GLN A 216 -17.64 1.03 26.89
CA GLN A 216 -17.98 0.87 25.49
C GLN A 216 -17.72 -0.58 25.06
N ARG A 217 -18.62 -1.13 24.25
CA ARG A 217 -18.43 -2.40 23.54
C ARG A 217 -18.96 -2.22 22.14
N GLY A 218 -18.19 -2.57 21.13
CA GLY A 218 -18.63 -2.35 19.77
C GLY A 218 -17.92 -3.22 18.76
N ILE A 219 -18.47 -3.17 17.57
CA ILE A 219 -17.88 -3.72 16.37
C ILE A 219 -17.73 -2.59 15.35
N SER A 220 -16.68 -2.67 14.56
CA SER A 220 -16.49 -1.78 13.42
C SER A 220 -16.10 -2.59 12.20
N PHE A 221 -16.48 -2.09 11.04
CA PHE A 221 -16.08 -2.61 9.75
C PHE A 221 -15.74 -1.43 8.85
N GLY A 222 -14.71 -1.55 8.03
CA GLY A 222 -14.34 -0.48 7.11
C GLY A 222 -13.55 -0.95 5.91
N LEU A 223 -13.51 -0.05 4.94
CA LEU A 223 -12.84 -0.19 3.67
C LEU A 223 -11.95 1.05 3.48
N ALA A 224 -10.69 0.83 3.16
CA ALA A 224 -9.73 1.89 2.87
C ALA A 224 -9.14 1.71 1.46
N SER A 225 -9.04 2.80 0.71
CA SER A 225 -8.29 2.80 -0.54
C SER A 225 -6.78 2.73 -0.28
N ILE A 226 -6.02 2.18 -1.23
CA ILE A 226 -4.57 2.32 -1.25
C ILE A 226 -4.22 3.76 -1.70
N PRO A 227 -3.17 4.38 -1.13
CA PRO A 227 -2.75 5.71 -1.52
C PRO A 227 -2.22 5.74 -2.96
N ASP A 228 -2.94 6.41 -3.86
CA ASP A 228 -2.52 6.68 -5.25
C ASP A 228 -1.95 8.11 -5.41
N GLY A 229 -1.30 8.65 -4.38
CA GLY A 229 -0.77 10.02 -4.38
C GLY A 229 -1.82 11.11 -4.11
N ASP A 230 -3.07 10.91 -4.54
CA ASP A 230 -4.19 11.84 -4.30
C ASP A 230 -4.78 11.75 -2.87
N GLY A 231 -4.29 10.81 -2.05
CA GLY A 231 -4.71 10.60 -0.67
C GLY A 231 -5.43 9.26 -0.45
N GLU A 232 -5.60 8.90 0.82
CA GLU A 232 -6.29 7.68 1.25
C GLU A 232 -7.69 8.04 1.75
N HIS A 233 -8.68 7.28 1.28
CA HIS A 233 -10.05 7.35 1.76
C HIS A 233 -10.38 6.10 2.55
N GLU A 234 -10.83 6.25 3.78
CA GLU A 234 -11.33 5.17 4.62
C GLU A 234 -12.78 5.45 5.00
N ILE A 235 -13.67 4.51 4.68
CA ILE A 235 -15.07 4.53 5.10
C ILE A 235 -15.28 3.38 6.07
N SER A 236 -15.73 3.69 7.27
CA SER A 236 -16.03 2.70 8.30
C SER A 236 -17.43 2.89 8.89
N TYR A 237 -18.05 1.78 9.26
CA TYR A 237 -19.29 1.72 10.00
C TYR A 237 -19.01 1.12 11.38
N GLU A 238 -19.49 1.78 12.41
CA GLU A 238 -19.28 1.41 13.82
C GLU A 238 -20.62 1.28 14.54
N GLY A 239 -20.83 0.15 15.19
CA GLY A 239 -21.93 -0.09 16.11
C GLY A 239 -21.39 -0.33 17.51
N ALA A 240 -21.71 0.56 18.46
CA ALA A 240 -21.17 0.52 19.81
C ALA A 240 -22.23 0.74 20.87
N TRP A 241 -22.30 -0.18 21.83
CA TRP A 241 -23.05 -0.03 23.07
C TRP A 241 -22.21 0.71 24.09
N ARG A 242 -22.74 1.81 24.63
CA ARG A 242 -22.09 2.65 25.63
C ARG A 242 -22.94 2.69 26.89
N THR A 243 -22.35 2.28 28.01
CA THR A 243 -22.92 2.40 29.35
C THR A 243 -22.14 3.46 30.13
N VAL A 244 -22.82 4.50 30.60
CA VAL A 244 -22.24 5.52 31.47
C VAL A 244 -22.78 5.35 32.88
N LYS A 245 -21.88 5.28 33.87
CA LYS A 245 -22.23 5.21 35.29
C LYS A 245 -21.61 6.40 36.02
N PHE A 246 -22.43 7.16 36.73
CA PHE A 246 -22.00 8.25 37.58
C PHE A 246 -21.76 7.79 39.01
N GLU A 247 -20.76 8.38 39.66
CA GLU A 247 -20.51 8.14 41.08
C GLU A 247 -21.45 8.97 41.97
N LYS A 248 -21.86 8.39 43.11
CA LYS A 248 -22.80 9.06 44.04
C LYS A 248 -22.14 10.31 44.62
N GLY A 249 -22.77 11.47 44.44
CA GLY A 249 -22.28 12.76 44.96
C GLY A 249 -21.45 13.60 43.97
N SER A 250 -21.49 13.27 42.67
CA SER A 250 -20.93 14.15 41.63
C SER A 250 -21.64 15.52 41.63
N LEU A 251 -20.87 16.61 41.62
CA LEU A 251 -21.37 17.99 41.49
C LEU A 251 -21.51 18.43 40.02
N VAL A 252 -20.94 17.66 39.08
CA VAL A 252 -20.76 18.07 37.67
C VAL A 252 -21.77 17.41 36.74
N CYS A 253 -22.29 16.24 37.10
CA CYS A 253 -23.24 15.50 36.26
C CYS A 253 -24.34 14.86 37.11
N ASP A 254 -25.58 15.03 36.65
CA ASP A 254 -26.73 14.40 37.28
C ASP A 254 -26.70 12.88 37.07
N PRO A 255 -26.85 12.06 38.13
CA PRO A 255 -26.88 10.61 38.01
C PRO A 255 -28.00 10.08 37.09
N SER A 256 -29.04 10.88 36.82
CA SER A 256 -30.13 10.57 35.90
C SER A 256 -29.72 10.58 34.42
N GLU A 257 -28.63 11.24 34.07
CA GLU A 257 -28.06 11.22 32.72
C GLU A 257 -27.28 9.91 32.46
N GLY A 258 -27.15 9.06 33.48
CA GLY A 258 -26.50 7.78 33.39
C GLY A 258 -27.39 6.77 32.69
N GLY A 259 -26.81 5.99 31.78
CA GLY A 259 -27.61 5.02 31.05
C GLY A 259 -26.83 4.26 29.99
N ASP A 260 -27.57 3.37 29.34
CA ASP A 260 -27.13 2.66 28.16
C ASP A 260 -27.57 3.44 26.92
N SER A 261 -26.67 3.54 25.95
CA SER A 261 -26.95 4.17 24.66
C SER A 261 -26.31 3.34 23.56
N PHE A 262 -27.04 3.16 22.47
CA PHE A 262 -26.50 2.52 21.27
C PHE A 262 -26.09 3.57 20.24
N LYS A 263 -24.80 3.58 19.88
CA LYS A 263 -24.24 4.42 18.83
C LYS A 263 -24.12 3.60 17.54
N SER A 264 -24.78 4.05 16.50
CA SER A 264 -24.56 3.61 15.12
C SER A 264 -24.04 4.80 14.33
N SER A 265 -22.84 4.67 13.77
CA SER A 265 -22.17 5.77 13.08
C SER A 265 -21.40 5.33 11.84
N ILE A 266 -21.46 6.16 10.80
CA ILE A 266 -20.56 6.09 9.64
C ILE A 266 -19.44 7.11 9.85
N ARG A 267 -18.20 6.68 9.68
CA ARG A 267 -17.00 7.50 9.73
C ARG A 267 -16.31 7.47 8.37
N HIS A 268 -15.97 8.65 7.86
CA HIS A 268 -15.14 8.83 6.67
C HIS A 268 -13.87 9.57 7.07
N VAL A 269 -12.71 9.00 6.73
CA VAL A 269 -11.40 9.58 6.96
C VAL A 269 -10.75 9.81 5.60
N PHE A 270 -10.35 11.05 5.33
CA PHE A 270 -9.48 11.40 4.21
C PHE A 270 -8.11 11.76 4.77
N ASN A 271 -7.06 11.11 4.26
CA ASN A 271 -5.69 11.28 4.71
C ASN A 271 -4.79 11.61 3.51
N HIS A 272 -4.22 12.81 3.49
CA HIS A 272 -3.26 13.23 2.47
C HIS A 272 -1.97 13.66 3.18
N ASP A 273 -0.92 12.86 3.04
CA ASP A 273 0.37 13.08 3.70
C ASP A 273 1.47 13.23 2.65
N THR A 274 2.10 14.41 2.62
CA THR A 274 3.21 14.77 1.73
C THR A 274 4.51 15.00 2.51
N ARG A 275 4.54 14.63 3.80
CA ARG A 275 5.71 14.82 4.65
C ARG A 275 6.83 13.87 4.24
N ASP A 276 8.06 14.34 4.40
CA ASP A 276 9.28 13.58 4.13
C ASP A 276 9.51 12.43 5.13
N ASP A 277 9.28 12.70 6.41
CA ASP A 277 9.36 11.72 7.49
C ASP A 277 8.09 11.78 8.35
N THR A 278 7.52 10.62 8.65
CA THR A 278 6.28 10.50 9.43
C THR A 278 6.46 10.78 10.92
N ARG A 279 7.67 10.58 11.46
CA ARG A 279 8.00 10.77 12.88
C ARG A 279 8.60 12.13 13.17
N VAL A 280 9.53 12.58 12.33
CA VAL A 280 10.22 13.87 12.50
C VAL A 280 10.22 14.63 11.18
N PRO A 281 9.07 15.20 10.77
CA PRO A 281 8.96 15.87 9.47
C PRO A 281 9.86 17.10 9.43
N SER A 282 10.68 17.21 8.38
CA SER A 282 11.49 18.42 8.12
C SER A 282 10.85 19.32 7.07
N SER A 283 10.01 18.75 6.20
CA SER A 283 9.25 19.50 5.20
C SER A 283 7.96 18.77 4.81
N GLY A 284 7.01 19.53 4.26
CA GLY A 284 5.77 18.98 3.71
C GLY A 284 4.55 19.24 4.60
N PHE A 285 3.46 18.59 4.23
CA PHE A 285 2.13 18.89 4.76
C PHE A 285 1.31 17.62 4.97
N LEU A 286 0.63 17.55 6.12
CA LEU A 286 -0.36 16.55 6.46
C LEU A 286 -1.73 17.23 6.55
N PHE A 287 -2.69 16.69 5.80
CA PHE A 287 -4.10 17.00 5.94
C PHE A 287 -4.88 15.72 6.21
N ARG A 288 -5.57 15.70 7.35
CA ARG A 288 -6.47 14.62 7.71
C ARG A 288 -7.83 15.17 8.08
N SER A 289 -8.86 14.75 7.37
CA SER A 289 -10.25 15.14 7.63
C SER A 289 -11.03 13.91 8.05
N THR A 290 -11.61 13.93 9.25
CA THR A 290 -12.46 12.87 9.79
C THR A 290 -13.87 13.39 9.98
N ALA A 291 -14.82 12.85 9.23
CA ALA A 291 -16.24 13.11 9.39
C ALA A 291 -16.93 11.87 10.00
N GLU A 292 -17.68 12.04 11.08
CA GLU A 292 -18.44 10.98 11.74
C GLU A 292 -19.90 11.42 11.88
N LEU A 293 -20.80 10.66 11.25
CA LEU A 293 -22.24 10.87 11.30
C LEU A 293 -22.87 9.73 12.11
N ALA A 294 -23.41 10.07 13.28
CA ALA A 294 -24.13 9.14 14.14
C ALA A 294 -25.65 9.39 14.07
N GLY A 295 -26.43 8.31 14.18
CA GLY A 295 -27.90 8.39 14.23
C GLY A 295 -28.62 7.56 13.17
N ILE A 296 -27.90 6.75 12.39
CA ILE A 296 -28.49 5.81 11.42
C ILE A 296 -28.92 4.56 12.17
N GLY A 297 -30.06 4.64 12.86
CA GLY A 297 -30.62 3.51 13.63
C GLY A 297 -30.04 3.32 15.04
N GLY A 298 -29.47 4.37 15.64
CA GLY A 298 -29.05 4.38 17.05
C GLY A 298 -29.68 5.52 17.84
N ASP A 299 -29.53 5.47 19.17
CA ASP A 299 -30.09 6.46 20.10
C ASP A 299 -29.34 7.80 20.03
N VAL A 300 -28.05 7.73 19.72
CA VAL A 300 -27.15 8.88 19.70
C VAL A 300 -27.13 9.50 18.30
N LYS A 301 -27.41 10.81 18.22
CA LYS A 301 -27.39 11.58 16.98
C LYS A 301 -26.39 12.72 17.09
N PHE A 302 -25.38 12.72 16.23
CA PHE A 302 -24.45 13.84 16.11
C PHE A 302 -23.79 13.83 14.73
N LEU A 303 -23.30 15.00 14.33
CA LEU A 303 -22.34 15.14 13.24
C LEU A 303 -21.06 15.72 13.83
N LYS A 304 -19.96 14.98 13.71
CA LYS A 304 -18.64 15.37 14.21
C LYS A 304 -17.69 15.48 13.03
N ASN A 305 -17.02 16.62 12.91
CA ASN A 305 -15.94 16.81 11.96
C ASN A 305 -14.68 17.21 12.72
N VAL A 306 -13.58 16.54 12.42
CA VAL A 306 -12.25 16.82 12.99
C VAL A 306 -11.31 16.98 11.82
N VAL A 307 -10.60 18.10 11.77
CA VAL A 307 -9.62 18.39 10.73
C VAL A 307 -8.27 18.60 11.42
N ASP A 308 -7.33 17.72 11.11
CA ASP A 308 -5.96 17.80 11.56
C ASP A 308 -5.08 18.29 10.42
N VAL A 309 -4.39 19.40 10.66
CA VAL A 309 -3.50 20.03 9.68
C VAL A 309 -2.12 20.20 10.32
N GLN A 310 -1.09 19.70 9.66
CA GLN A 310 0.30 19.94 10.05
C GLN A 310 1.09 20.40 8.83
N ALA A 311 1.78 21.51 8.96
CA ALA A 311 2.67 22.02 7.92
C ALA A 311 4.05 22.23 8.53
N ARG A 312 5.09 21.79 7.83
CA ARG A 312 6.47 22.07 8.19
C ARG A 312 7.18 22.69 7.00
N ASP A 313 7.78 23.85 7.24
CA ASP A 313 8.64 24.51 6.27
C ASP A 313 10.10 24.36 6.70
N ARG A 314 10.98 24.12 5.72
CA ARG A 314 12.41 23.87 5.89
C ARG A 314 13.16 25.13 6.33
N ASP A 315 12.62 26.31 6.02
CA ASP A 315 13.27 27.61 6.20
C ASP A 315 12.92 28.37 7.49
N TYR A 316 12.31 27.72 8.48
CA TYR A 316 11.99 28.36 9.75
C TYR A 316 13.24 28.56 10.63
N LYS A 317 14.10 29.53 10.25
CA LYS A 317 15.10 30.11 11.14
C LYS A 317 14.38 30.89 12.24
N MET A 318 14.49 30.39 13.48
CA MET A 318 14.13 31.14 14.68
C MET A 318 14.87 32.49 14.64
N ARG A 319 14.12 33.59 14.46
CA ARG A 319 14.60 34.95 14.63
C ARG A 319 14.31 35.42 16.04
#